data_AF-A0AA39T5C6-F1
#
_entry.id   AF-A0AA39T5C6-F1
#
_cell.length_a   1.000
_cell.length_b   1.000
_cell.length_c   1.000
_cell.angle_alpha   90.00
_cell.angle_beta   90.00
_cell.angle_gamma   90.00
#
_symmetry.space_group_name_H-M   'P 1'
#
loop_
_entity.id
_entity.type
_entity.pdbx_description
1 polymer ?
#
loop_
_entity_poly.entity_id
_entity_poly.type
_entity_poly.pdbx_seq_one_letter_code
_entity_poly.pdbx_strand_id
1 'polypeptide(L)'
;DYKARYPLDPYGQEMSENARIWSIYLDEAADFDANMLAEWRDTIDVLLVFAGLFSAVLTTFVVQTSQSMKPDYNQASAFLFFQILNATMLNGTQFSIPSSATAFNFSPRRSDEWLNSLWFVSLTLSLITALVAVLVKQWLQQYVTIVSDIPMIIGMLPILLHVSLALFFAGLAVFLFSLGMKVAWLVSIIGAATYMAYIIALILPVVYPYCPFKVPLTLHVYSLYQFIR
;
A
#
# COMPACT_ATOMS: atom_id res chain seq x y z
N ASP A 1 -32.42 3.10 -33.15
CA ASP A 1 -32.30 3.59 -34.54
C ASP A 1 -31.57 4.93 -34.54
N TYR A 2 -30.28 4.94 -34.91
CA TYR A 2 -29.47 6.16 -34.92
C TYR A 2 -30.03 7.23 -35.86
N LYS A 3 -30.81 6.86 -36.89
CA LYS A 3 -31.44 7.79 -37.86
C LYS A 3 -32.63 8.56 -37.29
N ALA A 4 -33.26 8.05 -36.24
CA ALA A 4 -34.31 8.75 -35.51
C ALA A 4 -33.76 9.66 -34.40
N ARG A 5 -32.64 9.28 -33.77
CA ARG A 5 -32.03 9.99 -32.64
C ARG A 5 -31.11 11.14 -33.07
N TYR A 6 -30.48 11.03 -34.24
CA TYR A 6 -29.52 12.01 -34.76
C TYR A 6 -29.89 12.43 -36.20
N PRO A 7 -30.21 13.71 -36.47
CA PRO A 7 -30.58 14.19 -37.81
C PRO A 7 -29.40 14.13 -38.79
N LEU A 8 -29.68 14.13 -40.09
CA LEU A 8 -28.66 14.17 -41.14
C LEU A 8 -27.95 15.52 -41.16
N ASP A 9 -26.62 15.49 -41.31
CA ASP A 9 -25.82 16.70 -41.48
C ASP A 9 -26.12 17.36 -42.83
N PRO A 10 -26.03 18.70 -42.94
CA PRO A 10 -26.06 19.39 -44.22
C PRO A 10 -24.95 18.91 -45.15
N TYR A 11 -25.22 18.87 -46.46
CA TYR A 11 -24.25 18.43 -47.46
C TYR A 11 -22.95 19.24 -47.36
N GLY A 12 -21.82 18.55 -47.18
CA GLY A 12 -20.49 19.14 -46.99
C GLY A 12 -20.09 19.45 -45.54
N GLN A 13 -20.98 19.23 -44.55
CA GLN A 13 -20.69 19.42 -43.12
C GLN A 13 -20.51 18.11 -42.34
N GLU A 14 -20.46 16.97 -43.03
CA GLU A 14 -20.31 15.63 -42.45
C GLU A 14 -19.00 15.40 -41.67
N MET A 15 -18.00 16.28 -41.86
CA MET A 15 -16.73 16.29 -41.11
C MET A 15 -16.55 17.56 -40.25
N SER A 16 -17.58 18.38 -40.12
CA SER A 16 -17.52 19.58 -39.27
C SER A 16 -17.39 19.20 -37.78
N GLU A 17 -16.96 20.13 -36.94
CA GLU A 17 -16.85 19.90 -35.48
C GLU A 17 -18.19 19.49 -34.84
N ASN A 18 -19.30 19.92 -35.43
CA ASN A 18 -20.66 19.58 -34.99
C ASN A 18 -21.29 18.44 -35.80
N ALA A 19 -20.50 17.69 -36.57
CA ALA A 19 -21.00 16.59 -37.36
C ALA A 19 -21.67 15.52 -36.48
N ARG A 20 -22.75 14.95 -36.99
CA ARG A 20 -23.53 13.88 -36.38
C ARG A 20 -22.67 12.71 -35.90
N ILE A 21 -21.61 12.37 -36.65
CA ILE A 21 -20.71 11.27 -36.32
C ILE A 21 -20.08 11.43 -34.93
N TRP A 22 -19.74 12.67 -34.52
CA TRP A 22 -19.16 12.93 -33.20
C TRP A 22 -20.17 12.70 -32.08
N SER A 23 -21.42 13.13 -32.26
CA SER A 23 -22.48 12.86 -31.27
C SER A 23 -22.78 11.36 -31.12
N ILE A 24 -22.78 10.62 -32.23
CA ILE A 24 -22.97 9.15 -32.21
C ILE A 24 -21.78 8.49 -31.52
N TYR A 25 -20.56 8.91 -31.87
CA TYR A 25 -19.34 8.41 -31.26
C TYR A 25 -19.31 8.65 -29.75
N LEU A 26 -19.66 9.86 -29.30
CA LEU A 26 -19.68 10.21 -27.88
C LEU A 26 -20.71 9.41 -27.08
N ASP A 27 -21.91 9.18 -27.63
CA ASP A 27 -22.96 8.36 -27.00
C ASP A 27 -22.52 6.89 -26.89
N GLU A 28 -21.97 6.33 -27.97
CA GLU A 28 -21.47 4.93 -27.97
C GLU A 28 -20.23 4.77 -27.08
N ALA A 29 -19.31 5.74 -27.09
CA ALA A 29 -18.13 5.74 -26.23
C ALA A 29 -18.50 5.88 -24.76
N ALA A 30 -19.50 6.70 -24.42
CA ALA A 30 -19.98 6.83 -23.05
C ALA A 30 -20.57 5.51 -22.51
N ASP A 31 -21.37 4.81 -23.32
CA ASP A 31 -21.91 3.49 -22.95
C ASP A 31 -20.81 2.44 -22.82
N PHE A 32 -19.83 2.43 -23.74
CA PHE A 32 -18.68 1.53 -23.67
C PHE A 32 -17.82 1.79 -22.42
N ASP A 33 -17.50 3.06 -22.15
CA ASP A 33 -16.70 3.47 -20.99
C ASP A 33 -17.42 3.16 -19.68
N ALA A 34 -18.73 3.39 -19.60
CA ALA A 34 -19.51 3.06 -18.42
C ALA A 34 -19.43 1.56 -18.08
N ASN A 35 -19.53 0.70 -19.10
CA ASN A 35 -19.40 -0.75 -18.94
C ASN A 35 -17.99 -1.15 -18.52
N MET A 36 -16.96 -0.61 -19.19
CA MET A 36 -15.56 -0.88 -18.86
C MET A 36 -15.22 -0.44 -17.43
N LEU A 37 -15.62 0.78 -17.03
CA LEU A 37 -15.36 1.30 -15.69
C LEU A 37 -16.06 0.50 -14.60
N ALA A 38 -17.28 0.01 -14.86
CA ALA A 38 -17.98 -0.86 -13.91
C ALA A 38 -17.21 -2.16 -13.67
N GLU A 39 -16.78 -2.85 -14.73
CA GLU A 39 -16.01 -4.10 -14.63
C GLU A 39 -14.67 -3.90 -13.92
N TRP A 40 -13.96 -2.82 -14.27
CA TRP A 40 -12.68 -2.49 -13.64
C TRP A 40 -12.84 -2.16 -12.16
N ARG A 41 -13.87 -1.37 -11.80
CA ARG A 41 -14.15 -1.03 -10.39
C ARG A 41 -14.43 -2.29 -9.58
N ASP A 42 -15.28 -3.18 -10.08
CA ASP A 42 -15.63 -4.43 -9.41
C ASP A 42 -14.39 -5.32 -9.23
N THR A 43 -13.55 -5.43 -10.25
CA THR A 43 -12.27 -6.16 -10.17
C THR A 43 -11.35 -5.57 -9.10
N ILE A 44 -11.20 -4.24 -9.05
CA ILE A 44 -10.34 -3.57 -8.08
C ILE A 44 -10.90 -3.72 -6.65
N ASP A 45 -12.22 -3.65 -6.48
CA ASP A 45 -12.89 -3.91 -5.20
C ASP A 45 -12.57 -5.31 -4.66
N VAL A 46 -12.68 -6.32 -5.51
CA VAL A 46 -12.35 -7.72 -5.16
C VAL A 46 -10.87 -7.87 -4.78
N LEU A 47 -9.96 -7.28 -5.58
CA LEU A 47 -8.52 -7.31 -5.29
C LEU A 47 -8.17 -6.65 -3.95
N LEU A 48 -8.84 -5.55 -3.61
CA LEU A 48 -8.58 -4.80 -2.39
C LEU A 48 -9.09 -5.56 -1.14
N VAL A 49 -10.25 -6.21 -1.25
CA VAL A 49 -10.75 -7.13 -0.20
C VAL A 49 -9.80 -8.32 -0.02
N PHE A 50 -9.35 -8.94 -1.11
CA PHE A 50 -8.41 -10.05 -1.04
C PHE A 50 -7.08 -9.64 -0.41
N ALA A 51 -6.52 -8.48 -0.81
CA ALA A 51 -5.29 -7.94 -0.24
C ALA A 51 -5.42 -7.66 1.27
N GLY A 52 -6.56 -7.12 1.71
CA GLY A 52 -6.84 -6.89 3.12
C GLY A 52 -6.93 -8.18 3.94
N LEU A 53 -7.69 -9.17 3.45
CA LEU A 53 -7.83 -10.48 4.12
C LEU A 53 -6.50 -11.24 4.16
N PHE A 54 -5.75 -11.23 3.06
CA PHE A 54 -4.43 -11.85 2.97
C PHE A 54 -3.43 -11.17 3.93
N SER A 55 -3.43 -9.84 3.99
CA SER A 55 -2.60 -9.07 4.94
C SER A 55 -2.95 -9.38 6.39
N ALA A 56 -4.24 -9.58 6.72
CA ALA A 56 -4.67 -9.93 8.07
C ALA A 56 -4.13 -11.31 8.49
N VAL A 57 -4.26 -12.31 7.62
CA VAL A 57 -3.72 -13.66 7.87
C VAL A 57 -2.19 -13.64 7.93
N LEU A 58 -1.51 -12.89 7.07
CA LEU A 58 -0.05 -12.73 7.16
C LEU A 58 0.39 -12.06 8.45
N THR A 59 -0.36 -11.07 8.94
CA THR A 59 -0.03 -10.36 10.17
C THR A 59 -0.04 -11.31 11.38
N THR A 60 -0.93 -12.30 11.42
CA THR A 60 -0.93 -13.29 12.52
C THR A 60 0.31 -14.18 12.48
N PHE A 61 0.70 -14.66 11.30
CA PHE A 61 1.95 -15.43 11.13
C PHE A 61 3.19 -14.59 11.43
N VAL A 62 3.21 -13.32 11.03
CA VAL A 62 4.27 -12.37 11.35
C VAL A 62 4.39 -12.19 12.86
N VAL A 63 3.28 -11.96 13.57
CA VAL A 63 3.31 -11.80 15.03
C VAL A 63 3.87 -13.05 15.70
N GLN A 64 3.39 -14.24 15.33
CA GLN A 64 3.87 -15.50 15.89
C GLN A 64 5.37 -15.73 15.62
N THR A 65 5.80 -15.59 14.36
CA THR A 65 7.20 -15.82 13.97
C THR A 65 8.16 -14.76 14.53
N SER A 66 7.69 -13.51 14.69
CA SER A 66 8.48 -12.45 15.31
C SER A 66 8.75 -12.68 16.80
N GLN A 67 7.84 -13.36 17.51
CA GLN A 67 8.02 -13.73 18.92
C GLN A 67 9.02 -14.87 19.06
N SER A 68 9.04 -15.84 18.15
CA SER A 68 10.01 -16.95 18.15
C SER A 68 11.45 -16.49 17.93
N MET A 69 11.66 -15.31 17.36
CA MET A 69 12.98 -14.69 17.19
C MET A 69 13.39 -13.76 18.33
N LYS A 70 12.61 -13.70 19.42
CA LYS A 70 13.01 -13.00 20.65
C LYS A 70 13.34 -14.03 21.73
N PRO A 71 14.31 -13.73 22.63
CA PRO A 71 14.59 -14.60 23.77
C PRO A 71 13.34 -14.76 24.65
N ASP A 72 13.05 -15.99 25.08
CA ASP A 72 11.98 -16.26 26.04
C ASP A 72 12.46 -15.90 27.46
N TYR A 73 12.04 -14.73 27.94
CA TYR A 73 12.38 -14.25 29.28
C TYR A 73 11.74 -15.08 30.41
N ASN A 74 10.66 -15.80 30.15
CA ASN A 74 10.03 -16.66 31.16
C ASN A 74 10.90 -17.91 31.40
N GLN A 75 11.43 -18.50 30.33
CA GLN A 75 12.38 -19.62 30.44
C GLN A 75 13.73 -19.16 31.01
N ALA A 76 14.22 -18.00 30.59
CA ALA A 76 15.47 -17.45 31.11
C ALA A 76 15.40 -17.14 32.61
N SER A 77 14.30 -16.53 33.08
CA SER A 77 14.10 -16.26 34.51
C SER A 77 13.93 -17.56 35.32
N ALA A 78 13.21 -18.55 34.80
CA ALA A 78 13.07 -19.86 35.46
C ALA A 78 14.43 -20.59 35.59
N PHE A 79 15.27 -20.53 34.56
CA PHE A 79 16.62 -21.09 34.60
C PHE A 79 17.49 -20.41 35.66
N LEU A 80 17.45 -19.07 35.73
CA LEU A 80 18.16 -18.30 36.75
C LEU A 80 17.64 -18.63 38.16
N PHE A 81 16.33 -18.77 38.36
CA PHE A 81 15.75 -19.17 39.65
C PHE A 81 16.21 -20.55 40.09
N PHE A 82 16.22 -21.54 39.19
CA PHE A 82 16.70 -22.88 39.49
C PHE A 82 18.20 -22.88 39.83
N GLN A 83 18.97 -22.06 39.13
CA GLN A 83 20.39 -21.90 39.39
C GLN A 83 20.67 -21.27 40.76
N ILE A 84 19.91 -20.24 41.16
CA ILE A 84 19.99 -19.63 42.49
C ILE A 84 19.61 -20.65 43.58
N LEU A 85 18.53 -21.41 43.39
CA LEU A 85 18.11 -22.45 44.33
C LEU A 85 19.22 -23.49 44.57
N ASN A 86 19.84 -23.99 43.50
CA ASN A 86 20.92 -24.97 43.61
C ASN A 86 22.18 -24.40 44.28
N ALA A 87 22.52 -23.13 44.03
CA ALA A 87 23.64 -22.46 44.67
C ALA A 87 23.42 -22.24 46.19
N THR A 88 22.18 -22.00 46.62
CA THR A 88 21.84 -21.84 48.05
C THR A 88 21.83 -23.14 48.83
N MET A 89 21.54 -24.28 48.20
CA MET A 89 21.54 -25.60 48.87
C MET A 89 22.93 -26.19 49.12
N LEU A 90 23.97 -25.76 48.39
CA LEU A 90 25.34 -26.28 48.52
C LEU A 90 26.22 -25.57 49.57
N ASN A 91 25.60 -24.82 50.49
CA ASN A 91 26.23 -24.21 51.67
C ASN A 91 27.54 -23.41 51.40
N GLY A 92 27.37 -22.21 50.84
CA GLY A 92 28.03 -21.02 51.39
C GLY A 92 29.52 -20.75 51.13
N THR A 93 30.19 -21.38 50.16
CA THR A 93 31.55 -20.94 49.79
C THR A 93 31.64 -20.52 48.32
N GLN A 94 31.58 -19.19 48.14
CA GLN A 94 31.70 -18.44 46.89
C GLN A 94 30.58 -18.64 45.87
N PHE A 95 29.61 -17.72 45.93
CA PHE A 95 28.74 -17.40 44.80
C PHE A 95 29.60 -16.80 43.67
N SER A 96 30.31 -17.65 42.94
CA SER A 96 30.81 -17.29 41.63
C SER A 96 29.64 -17.46 40.68
N ILE A 97 29.07 -16.35 40.19
CA ILE A 97 28.17 -16.40 39.04
C ILE A 97 29.03 -17.02 37.93
N PRO A 98 28.73 -18.23 37.42
CA PRO A 98 29.45 -18.72 36.26
C PRO A 98 29.23 -17.67 35.17
N SER A 99 30.29 -17.16 34.53
CA SER A 99 30.17 -16.16 33.46
C SER A 99 29.27 -16.62 32.29
N SER A 100 28.92 -17.91 32.26
CA SER A 100 27.93 -18.55 31.40
C SER A 100 26.46 -18.25 31.77
N ALA A 101 26.14 -17.81 33.00
CA ALA A 101 24.78 -17.45 33.42
C ALA A 101 24.28 -16.13 32.81
N THR A 102 25.20 -15.24 32.42
CA THR A 102 24.90 -13.98 31.72
C THR A 102 24.89 -14.11 30.20
N ALA A 103 25.38 -15.23 29.66
CA ALA A 103 25.46 -15.48 28.23
C ALA A 103 24.29 -16.37 27.77
N PHE A 104 23.05 -15.88 27.91
CA PHE A 104 21.96 -16.37 27.06
C PHE A 104 22.28 -15.91 25.63
N ASN A 105 23.14 -16.65 24.94
CA ASN A 105 23.47 -16.38 23.54
C ASN A 105 22.31 -16.87 22.67
N PHE A 106 21.22 -16.11 22.69
CA PHE A 106 20.07 -16.35 21.85
C PHE A 106 20.45 -15.99 20.42
N SER A 107 20.64 -17.01 19.59
CA SER A 107 20.74 -16.87 18.14
C SER A 107 19.50 -17.50 17.52
N PRO A 108 18.69 -16.75 16.76
CA PRO A 108 17.56 -17.32 16.04
C PRO A 108 18.03 -18.44 15.10
N ARG A 109 17.18 -19.46 14.92
CA ARG A 109 17.45 -20.51 13.93
C ARG A 109 17.33 -19.89 12.53
N ARG A 110 18.21 -20.28 11.60
CA ARG A 110 18.19 -19.76 10.22
C ARG A 110 16.83 -19.92 9.53
N SER A 111 16.14 -21.04 9.78
CA SER A 111 14.78 -21.29 9.27
C SER A 111 13.79 -20.21 9.68
N ASP A 112 13.88 -19.75 10.91
CA ASP A 112 12.92 -18.84 11.52
C ASP A 112 13.17 -17.41 11.00
N GLU A 113 14.44 -17.06 10.78
CA GLU A 113 14.84 -15.83 10.09
C GLU A 113 14.28 -15.78 8.66
N TRP A 114 14.41 -16.88 7.89
CA TRP A 114 13.94 -16.96 6.50
C TRP A 114 12.41 -16.91 6.41
N LEU A 115 11.70 -17.65 7.27
CA LEU A 115 10.25 -17.63 7.33
C LEU A 115 9.74 -16.22 7.64
N ASN A 116 10.28 -15.58 8.67
CA ASN A 116 9.90 -14.22 9.02
C ASN A 116 10.18 -13.24 7.88
N SER A 117 11.33 -13.38 7.20
CA SER A 117 11.66 -12.56 6.03
C SER A 117 10.61 -12.68 4.93
N LEU A 118 10.25 -13.91 4.57
CA LEU A 118 9.25 -14.19 3.53
C LEU A 118 7.88 -13.64 3.91
N TRP A 119 7.47 -13.76 5.18
CA TRP A 119 6.20 -13.23 5.65
C TRP A 119 6.13 -11.71 5.56
N PHE A 120 7.18 -11.01 5.99
CA PHE A 120 7.24 -9.56 5.85
C PHE A 120 7.28 -9.10 4.40
N VAL A 121 8.04 -9.78 3.54
CA VAL A 121 8.05 -9.49 2.10
C VAL A 121 6.66 -9.65 1.50
N SER A 122 6.00 -10.76 1.81
CA SER A 122 4.63 -11.03 1.34
C SER A 122 3.64 -9.97 1.83
N LEU A 123 3.75 -9.53 3.09
CA LEU A 123 2.92 -8.47 3.66
C LEU A 123 3.16 -7.14 2.94
N THR A 124 4.42 -6.80 2.67
CA THR A 124 4.75 -5.55 1.97
C THR A 124 4.25 -5.55 0.54
N LEU A 125 4.41 -6.66 -0.19
CA LEU A 125 3.88 -6.81 -1.56
C LEU A 125 2.35 -6.70 -1.57
N SER A 126 1.66 -7.29 -0.58
CA SER A 126 0.21 -7.17 -0.47
C SER A 126 -0.25 -5.72 -0.27
N LEU A 127 0.45 -4.97 0.60
CA LEU A 127 0.16 -3.55 0.82
C LEU A 127 0.49 -2.69 -0.40
N ILE A 128 1.53 -3.02 -1.15
CA ILE A 128 1.84 -2.37 -2.43
C ILE A 128 0.72 -2.58 -3.43
N THR A 129 0.22 -3.81 -3.57
CA THR A 129 -0.93 -4.11 -4.45
C THR A 129 -2.17 -3.33 -4.02
N ALA A 130 -2.45 -3.22 -2.71
CA ALA A 130 -3.55 -2.42 -2.21
C ALA A 130 -3.37 -0.92 -2.52
N LEU A 131 -2.15 -0.39 -2.41
CA LEU A 131 -1.80 0.99 -2.75
C LEU A 131 -2.07 1.28 -4.24
N VAL A 132 -1.61 0.39 -5.13
CA VAL A 132 -1.84 0.51 -6.58
C VAL A 132 -3.34 0.43 -6.90
N ALA A 133 -4.08 -0.50 -6.28
CA ALA A 133 -5.53 -0.60 -6.43
C ALA A 133 -6.26 0.70 -6.06
N VAL A 134 -5.86 1.34 -4.95
CA VAL A 134 -6.41 2.65 -4.53
C VAL A 134 -6.05 3.74 -5.53
N LEU A 135 -4.81 3.81 -6.02
CA LEU A 135 -4.40 4.77 -7.05
C LEU A 135 -5.24 4.66 -8.32
N VAL A 136 -5.39 3.43 -8.82
CA VAL A 136 -6.16 3.17 -10.03
C VAL A 136 -7.62 3.58 -9.81
N LYS A 137 -8.21 3.31 -8.64
CA LYS A 137 -9.54 3.84 -8.29
C LYS A 137 -9.62 5.36 -8.34
N GLN A 138 -8.60 6.07 -7.86
CA GLN A 138 -8.57 7.53 -7.93
C GLN A 138 -8.50 8.03 -9.38
N TRP A 139 -7.75 7.35 -10.25
CA TRP A 139 -7.70 7.67 -11.67
C TRP A 139 -9.05 7.43 -12.36
N LEU A 140 -9.70 6.30 -12.08
CA LEU A 140 -11.05 6.01 -12.62
C LEU A 140 -12.08 7.04 -12.14
N GLN A 141 -12.04 7.40 -10.85
CA GLN A 141 -12.93 8.44 -10.32
C GLN A 141 -12.70 9.78 -11.00
N GLN A 142 -11.43 10.16 -11.24
CA GLN A 142 -11.10 11.40 -11.93
C GLN A 142 -11.53 11.38 -13.40
N TYR A 143 -11.48 10.22 -14.05
CA TYR A 143 -12.02 10.06 -15.40
C TYR A 143 -13.53 10.35 -15.43
N VAL A 144 -14.28 9.74 -14.51
CA VAL A 144 -15.73 9.96 -14.39
C VAL A 144 -16.06 11.42 -14.09
N THR A 145 -15.31 12.11 -13.22
CA THR A 145 -15.59 13.53 -12.90
C THR A 145 -15.28 14.50 -14.03
N ILE A 146 -14.43 14.12 -14.99
CA ILE A 146 -14.17 14.92 -16.21
C ILE A 146 -15.32 14.74 -17.21
N VAL A 147 -15.86 13.52 -17.31
CA VAL A 147 -16.94 13.19 -18.26
C VAL A 147 -18.32 13.58 -17.72
N SER A 148 -18.50 13.55 -16.39
CA SER A 148 -19.75 13.89 -15.71
C SER A 148 -19.44 14.87 -14.58
N ASP A 149 -20.13 16.01 -14.51
CA ASP A 149 -19.94 17.11 -13.54
C ASP A 149 -20.27 16.68 -12.08
N ILE A 150 -19.57 15.67 -11.56
CA ILE A 150 -19.77 15.12 -10.22
C ILE A 150 -18.87 15.87 -9.22
N PRO A 151 -19.38 16.23 -8.03
CA PRO A 151 -18.65 17.04 -7.07
C PRO A 151 -17.35 16.40 -6.57
N MET A 152 -16.29 17.20 -6.66
CA MET A 152 -14.88 16.90 -6.35
C MET A 152 -14.57 16.56 -4.87
N ILE A 153 -15.54 16.72 -3.97
CA ILE A 153 -15.41 16.51 -2.52
C ILE A 153 -14.96 15.08 -2.16
N ILE A 154 -15.34 14.08 -2.99
CA ILE A 154 -14.97 12.67 -2.78
C ILE A 154 -13.47 12.42 -3.00
N GLY A 155 -12.79 13.28 -3.77
CA GLY A 155 -11.38 13.11 -4.14
C GLY A 155 -10.36 13.42 -3.04
N MET A 156 -10.79 14.02 -1.92
CA MET A 156 -9.90 14.39 -0.80
C MET A 156 -9.74 13.27 0.23
N LEU A 157 -10.72 12.36 0.33
CA LEU A 157 -10.72 11.25 1.30
C LEU A 157 -9.47 10.36 1.21
N PRO A 158 -9.00 9.96 0.01
CA PRO A 158 -7.88 9.03 -0.07
C PRO A 158 -6.53 9.71 0.21
N ILE A 159 -6.45 11.06 0.26
CA ILE A 159 -5.23 11.77 0.66
C ILE A 159 -4.87 11.43 2.11
N LEU A 160 -5.88 11.36 2.99
CA LEU A 160 -5.67 10.96 4.37
C LEU A 160 -5.17 9.50 4.47
N LEU A 161 -5.69 8.62 3.61
CA LEU A 161 -5.24 7.23 3.51
C LEU A 161 -3.77 7.16 3.08
N HIS A 162 -3.33 8.02 2.16
CA HIS A 162 -1.94 8.06 1.70
C HIS A 162 -0.96 8.52 2.79
N VAL A 163 -1.34 9.52 3.59
CA VAL A 163 -0.54 9.94 4.75
C VAL A 163 -0.45 8.82 5.78
N SER A 164 -1.57 8.15 6.06
CA SER A 164 -1.61 6.98 6.96
C SER A 164 -0.69 5.86 6.47
N LEU A 165 -0.71 5.58 5.17
CA LEU A 165 0.11 4.54 4.56
C LEU A 165 1.62 4.86 4.63
N ALA A 166 2.00 6.13 4.45
CA ALA A 166 3.38 6.56 4.61
C ALA A 166 3.88 6.33 6.05
N LEU A 167 3.06 6.71 7.04
CA LEU A 167 3.35 6.47 8.45
C LEU A 167 3.42 4.97 8.77
N PHE A 168 2.55 4.17 8.17
CA PHE A 168 2.56 2.71 8.34
C PHE A 168 3.88 2.10 7.85
N PHE A 169 4.34 2.45 6.64
CA PHE A 169 5.62 1.93 6.13
C PHE A 169 6.82 2.42 6.96
N ALA A 170 6.78 3.66 7.45
CA ALA A 170 7.81 4.17 8.37
C ALA A 170 7.85 3.38 9.69
N GLY A 171 6.67 3.14 10.30
CA GLY A 171 6.55 2.32 11.50
C GLY A 171 7.01 0.88 11.29
N LEU A 172 6.65 0.28 10.14
CA LEU A 172 7.10 -1.06 9.75
C LEU A 172 8.63 -1.13 9.63
N ALA A 173 9.27 -0.12 9.03
CA ALA A 173 10.72 -0.05 8.91
C ALA A 173 11.38 -0.01 10.30
N VAL A 174 10.93 0.90 11.18
CA VAL A 174 11.45 1.01 12.57
C VAL A 174 11.28 -0.29 13.34
N PHE A 175 10.11 -0.94 13.23
CA PHE A 175 9.87 -2.24 13.86
C PHE A 175 10.86 -3.31 13.36
N LEU A 176 11.11 -3.38 12.06
CA LEU A 176 12.01 -4.37 11.48
C LEU A 176 13.47 -4.15 11.86
N PHE A 177 13.91 -2.91 12.01
CA PHE A 177 15.26 -2.60 12.52
C PHE A 177 15.47 -3.16 13.94
N SER A 178 14.41 -3.18 14.77
CA SER A 178 14.47 -3.80 16.08
C SER A 178 14.45 -5.34 16.04
N LEU A 179 13.96 -5.95 14.96
CA LEU A 179 13.76 -7.39 14.87
C LEU A 179 14.96 -8.11 14.22
N GLY A 180 15.56 -7.50 13.19
CA GLY A 180 16.72 -8.08 12.52
C GLY A 180 17.18 -7.25 11.33
N MET A 181 18.47 -6.93 11.32
CA MET A 181 19.07 -6.06 10.30
C MET A 181 18.84 -6.55 8.86
N LYS A 182 18.85 -7.87 8.61
CA LYS A 182 18.68 -8.43 7.26
C LYS A 182 17.28 -8.17 6.70
N VAL A 183 16.25 -8.41 7.50
CA VAL A 183 14.85 -8.22 7.09
C VAL A 183 14.53 -6.74 6.95
N ALA A 184 15.05 -5.93 7.88
CA ALA A 184 14.87 -4.48 7.89
C ALA A 184 15.30 -3.83 6.57
N TRP A 185 16.53 -4.13 6.12
CA TRP A 185 17.04 -3.57 4.87
C TRP A 185 16.22 -3.99 3.65
N LEU A 186 15.91 -5.29 3.54
CA LEU A 186 15.20 -5.82 2.39
C LEU A 186 13.80 -5.18 2.24
N VAL A 187 13.03 -5.16 3.33
CA VAL A 187 11.68 -4.59 3.32
C VAL A 187 11.71 -3.06 3.16
N SER A 188 12.65 -2.38 3.81
CA SER A 188 12.76 -0.91 3.71
C SER A 188 13.12 -0.47 2.30
N ILE A 189 13.99 -1.19 1.58
CA ILE A 189 14.33 -0.88 0.19
C ILE A 189 13.09 -1.02 -0.70
N ILE A 190 12.36 -2.13 -0.58
CA ILE A 190 11.14 -2.37 -1.38
C ILE A 190 10.07 -1.30 -1.07
N GLY A 191 9.85 -1.00 0.22
CA GLY A 191 8.90 0.01 0.66
C GLY A 191 9.28 1.42 0.17
N ALA A 192 10.55 1.80 0.31
CA ALA A 192 11.06 3.09 -0.14
C ALA A 192 10.97 3.22 -1.68
N ALA A 193 11.38 2.20 -2.43
CA ALA A 193 11.27 2.20 -3.89
C ALA A 193 9.82 2.37 -4.35
N THR A 194 8.88 1.69 -3.69
CA THR A 194 7.45 1.83 -3.99
C THR A 194 6.94 3.21 -3.64
N TYR A 195 7.27 3.73 -2.46
CA TYR A 195 6.82 5.07 -2.06
C TYR A 195 7.39 6.15 -2.98
N MET A 196 8.64 6.00 -3.41
CA MET A 196 9.26 6.88 -4.41
C MET A 196 8.51 6.81 -5.75
N ALA A 197 8.25 5.61 -6.28
CA ALA A 197 7.47 5.43 -7.50
C ALA A 197 6.06 6.04 -7.39
N TYR A 198 5.43 5.91 -6.23
CA TYR A 198 4.15 6.51 -5.91
C TYR A 198 4.20 8.04 -5.95
N ILE A 199 5.18 8.67 -5.29
CA ILE A 199 5.37 10.13 -5.33
C ILE A 199 5.64 10.61 -6.76
N ILE A 200 6.43 9.88 -7.53
CA ILE A 200 6.66 10.20 -8.96
C ILE A 200 5.34 10.17 -9.72
N ALA A 201 4.52 9.14 -9.53
CA ALA A 201 3.21 9.03 -10.17
C ALA A 201 2.24 10.16 -9.77
N LEU A 202 2.38 10.72 -8.56
CA LEU A 202 1.62 11.89 -8.13
C LEU A 202 2.12 13.21 -8.73
N ILE A 203 3.43 13.35 -8.94
CA ILE A 203 4.05 14.59 -9.45
C ILE A 203 3.95 14.68 -10.99
N LEU A 204 4.02 13.53 -11.68
CA LEU A 204 4.00 13.47 -13.15
C LEU A 204 2.85 14.26 -13.80
N PRO A 205 1.60 14.21 -13.30
CA PRO A 205 0.48 14.95 -13.88
C PRO A 205 0.49 16.45 -13.53
N VAL A 206 1.28 16.87 -12.53
CA VAL A 206 1.51 18.29 -12.21
C VAL A 206 2.52 18.90 -13.20
N VAL A 207 3.55 18.13 -13.56
CA VAL A 207 4.61 18.57 -14.49
C VAL A 207 4.13 18.54 -15.95
N TYR A 208 3.33 17.54 -16.32
CA TYR A 208 2.82 17.35 -17.67
C TYR A 208 1.28 17.47 -17.72
N PRO A 209 0.73 18.63 -18.12
CA PRO A 209 -0.72 18.88 -18.14
C PRO A 209 -1.53 17.93 -19.04
N TYR A 210 -0.87 17.34 -20.04
CA TYR A 210 -1.43 16.38 -20.99
C TYR A 210 -1.38 14.92 -20.51
N CYS A 211 -0.89 14.66 -19.28
CA CYS A 211 -0.81 13.30 -18.76
C CYS A 211 -2.21 12.74 -18.43
N PRO A 212 -2.54 11.50 -18.85
CA PRO A 212 -3.86 10.89 -18.58
C PRO A 212 -4.06 10.48 -17.11
N PHE A 213 -2.99 10.38 -16.32
CA PHE A 213 -3.03 9.92 -14.92
C PHE A 213 -3.36 11.04 -13.92
N LYS A 214 -4.41 11.81 -14.14
CA LYS A 214 -4.78 12.90 -13.23
C LYS A 214 -5.36 12.36 -11.92
N VAL A 215 -5.04 13.02 -10.82
CA VAL A 215 -5.62 12.76 -9.49
C VAL A 215 -6.34 14.02 -9.01
N PRO A 216 -7.38 13.94 -8.16
CA PRO A 216 -8.11 15.12 -7.69
C PRO A 216 -7.24 16.22 -7.06
N LEU A 217 -6.09 15.81 -6.50
CA LEU A 217 -5.05 16.70 -5.99
C LEU A 217 -4.42 17.59 -7.06
N THR A 218 -4.17 17.08 -8.28
CA THR A 218 -3.49 17.86 -9.32
C THR A 218 -4.32 19.06 -9.76
N LEU A 219 -5.66 18.95 -9.75
CA LEU A 219 -6.55 20.07 -10.02
C LEU A 219 -6.46 21.18 -8.95
N HIS A 220 -6.42 20.82 -7.66
CA HIS A 220 -6.23 21.79 -6.58
C HIS A 220 -4.86 22.45 -6.64
N VAL A 221 -3.79 21.67 -6.84
CA VAL A 221 -2.42 22.19 -6.94
C VAL A 221 -2.28 23.12 -8.15
N TYR A 222 -2.88 22.77 -9.28
CA TYR A 222 -2.90 23.63 -10.47
C TYR A 222 -3.67 24.94 -10.24
N SER A 223 -4.86 24.87 -9.60
CA SER A 223 -5.64 26.04 -9.23
C SER A 223 -4.88 26.97 -8.28
N LEU A 224 -4.21 26.42 -7.27
CA LEU A 224 -3.37 27.18 -6.34
C LEU A 224 -2.16 27.81 -7.05
N TYR A 225 -1.49 27.05 -7.93
CA TYR A 225 -0.35 27.52 -8.70
C TYR A 225 -0.72 28.68 -9.64
N GLN A 226 -1.90 28.62 -10.28
CA GLN A 226 -2.42 29.72 -11.10
C GLN A 226 -2.89 30.92 -10.27
N PHE A 227 -3.34 30.71 -9.02
CA PHE A 227 -3.72 31.81 -8.13
C PHE A 227 -2.51 32.58 -7.57
N ILE A 228 -1.37 31.89 -7.41
CA ILE A 228 -0.13 32.46 -6.86
C ILE A 228 0.72 33.17 -7.93
N ARG A 229 0.57 32.82 -9.21
CA ARG A 229 1.32 33.38 -10.34
C ARG A 229 0.56 34.50 -11.05
#